data_AF-A0A849TK50-F1
#
_entry.id   AF-A0A849TK50-F1
#
_cell.length_a   1.000
_cell.length_b   1.000
_cell.length_c   1.000
_cell.angle_alpha   90.00
_cell.angle_beta   90.00
_cell.angle_gamma   90.00
#
_symmetry.space_group_name_H-M   'P 1'
#
loop_
_entity.id
_entity.type
_entity.pdbx_description
1 polymer ?
#
loop_
_entity_poly.entity_id
_entity_poly.type
_entity_poly.pdbx_seq_one_letter_code
_entity_poly.pdbx_strand_id
1 'polypeptide(L)'
;MPTKSSTVLAPERAKTKPPKMFKVLLFNDDYTTMEFVIEVLMRFFSFNLERAQQIMLKVHNEGSAVCGVYSRDVAESKINQVAEFAKQHGHPLRCGMEEI
;
A
#
# COMPACT_ATOMS: atom_id res chain seq x y z
N MET A 1 52.75 40.00 0.39
CA MET A 1 51.80 39.42 -0.59
C MET A 1 50.84 38.53 0.19
N PRO A 2 49.51 38.70 0.07
CA PRO A 2 48.55 38.23 1.06
C PRO A 2 48.17 36.75 0.88
N THR A 3 47.88 36.12 2.02
CA THR A 3 47.41 34.76 2.23
C THR A 3 46.01 34.54 1.64
N LYS A 4 45.86 33.57 0.72
CA LYS A 4 44.54 33.12 0.26
C LYS A 4 43.90 32.25 1.34
N SER A 5 42.88 32.79 1.99
CA SER A 5 41.97 32.06 2.87
C SER A 5 41.06 31.18 2.02
N SER A 6 41.24 29.86 2.10
CA SER A 6 40.31 28.89 1.51
C SER A 6 39.12 28.72 2.45
N THR A 7 38.00 29.36 2.11
CA THR A 7 36.73 29.18 2.82
C THR A 7 36.08 27.90 2.32
N VAL A 8 36.02 26.87 3.17
CA VAL A 8 35.29 25.64 2.90
C VAL A 8 33.80 25.92 3.12
N LEU A 9 33.02 26.02 2.04
CA LEU A 9 31.57 26.11 2.10
C LEU A 9 31.02 24.73 2.51
N ALA A 10 30.43 24.64 3.70
CA ALA A 10 29.73 23.44 4.14
C ALA A 10 28.54 23.19 3.20
N PRO A 11 28.28 21.93 2.78
CA PRO A 11 27.17 21.63 1.90
C PRO A 11 25.85 21.95 2.61
N GLU A 12 25.05 22.81 1.97
CA GLU A 12 23.69 23.11 2.38
C GLU A 12 22.89 21.79 2.38
N ARG A 13 22.40 21.36 3.55
CA ARG A 13 21.57 20.15 3.66
C ARG A 13 20.27 20.41 2.89
N ALA A 14 20.20 19.95 1.65
CA ALA A 14 18.96 19.93 0.88
C ALA A 14 17.88 19.21 1.68
N LYS A 15 16.84 19.95 2.09
CA LYS A 15 15.69 19.37 2.78
C LYS A 15 14.88 18.57 1.76
N THR A 16 15.06 17.26 1.73
CA THR A 16 14.25 16.37 0.90
C THR A 16 12.80 16.44 1.37
N LYS A 17 11.85 16.65 0.44
CA LYS A 17 10.42 16.60 0.75
C LYS A 17 10.07 15.20 1.28
N PRO A 18 9.18 15.09 2.29
CA PRO A 18 8.71 13.79 2.76
C PRO A 18 8.05 13.01 1.62
N PRO A 19 8.15 11.67 1.61
CA PRO A 19 7.53 10.85 0.58
C PRO A 19 6.02 11.02 0.57
N LYS A 20 5.42 11.02 -0.62
CA LYS A 20 3.96 10.94 -0.78
C LYS A 20 3.46 9.61 -0.23
N MET A 21 2.35 9.67 0.49
CA MET A 21 1.71 8.51 1.11
C MET A 21 0.44 8.15 0.32
N PHE A 22 0.14 6.85 0.27
CA PHE A 22 -0.94 6.30 -0.52
C PHE A 22 -1.75 5.33 0.35
N LYS A 23 -3.08 5.46 0.28
CA LYS A 23 -3.99 4.42 0.79
C LYS A 23 -3.99 3.28 -0.19
N VAL A 24 -3.88 2.04 0.28
CA VAL A 24 -4.12 0.83 -0.51
C VAL A 24 -5.51 0.30 -0.20
N LEU A 25 -6.29 -0.01 -1.23
CA LEU A 25 -7.68 -0.42 -1.13
C LEU A 25 -7.92 -1.76 -1.81
N LEU A 26 -8.81 -2.56 -1.23
CA LEU A 26 -9.48 -3.67 -1.91
C LEU A 26 -10.87 -3.24 -2.37
N PHE A 27 -11.29 -3.72 -3.54
CA PHE A 27 -12.59 -3.43 -4.15
C PHE A 27 -13.45 -4.69 -4.20
N ASN A 28 -14.75 -4.52 -3.99
CA ASN A 28 -15.73 -5.60 -4.05
C ASN A 28 -15.92 -6.10 -5.50
N ASP A 29 -16.28 -7.37 -5.60
CA ASP A 29 -16.74 -8.03 -6.82
C ASP A 29 -17.64 -9.22 -6.45
N ASP A 30 -18.40 -9.74 -7.42
CA ASP A 30 -19.42 -10.78 -7.18
C ASP A 30 -18.88 -12.22 -7.26
N TYR A 31 -17.57 -12.44 -7.46
CA TYR A 31 -16.99 -13.75 -7.75
C TYR A 31 -15.92 -14.21 -6.76
N THR A 32 -15.21 -13.28 -6.12
CA THR A 32 -14.18 -13.59 -5.12
C THR A 32 -14.84 -14.03 -3.81
N THR A 33 -14.40 -15.16 -3.25
CA THR A 33 -14.97 -15.67 -1.98
C THR A 33 -14.51 -14.86 -0.77
N MET A 34 -15.33 -14.85 0.28
CA MET A 34 -15.02 -14.15 1.53
C MET A 34 -13.75 -14.68 2.19
N GLU A 35 -13.56 -16.01 2.17
CA GLU A 35 -12.38 -16.69 2.69
C GLU A 35 -11.11 -16.26 1.96
N PHE A 36 -11.17 -16.10 0.64
CA PHE A 36 -10.03 -15.65 -0.15
C PHE A 36 -9.65 -14.20 0.19
N VAL A 37 -10.63 -13.31 0.35
CA VAL A 37 -10.37 -11.92 0.78
C VAL A 37 -9.73 -11.89 2.17
N ILE A 38 -10.20 -12.73 3.10
CA ILE A 38 -9.60 -12.85 4.44
C ILE A 38 -8.14 -13.32 4.35
N GLU A 39 -7.85 -14.34 3.53
CA GLU A 39 -6.48 -14.82 3.32
C GLU A 39 -5.57 -13.72 2.78
N VAL A 40 -6.02 -12.97 1.77
CA VAL A 40 -5.30 -11.83 1.19
C VAL A 40 -4.97 -10.78 2.26
N LEU A 41 -5.95 -10.43 3.10
CA LEU A 41 -5.78 -9.44 4.17
C LEU A 41 -4.78 -9.93 5.24
N MET A 42 -4.85 -11.19 5.64
CA MET A 42 -3.92 -11.76 6.61
C MET A 42 -2.50 -11.84 6.04
N ARG A 43 -2.36 -12.32 4.79
CA ARG A 43 -1.07 -12.60 4.16
C ARG A 43 -0.30 -11.35 3.76
N PHE A 44 -0.97 -10.38 3.13
CA PHE A 44 -0.28 -9.22 2.53
C PHE A 44 -0.39 -7.95 3.36
N PHE A 45 -1.36 -7.86 4.28
CA PHE A 45 -1.56 -6.68 5.13
C PHE A 45 -1.29 -6.97 6.62
N SER A 46 -0.86 -8.20 6.93
CA SER A 46 -0.52 -8.64 8.29
C SER A 46 -1.67 -8.45 9.28
N PHE A 47 -2.91 -8.60 8.80
CA PHE A 47 -4.07 -8.57 9.69
C PHE A 47 -4.19 -9.90 10.42
N ASN A 48 -4.70 -9.83 11.66
CA ASN A 48 -5.22 -11.02 12.31
C ASN A 48 -6.59 -11.37 11.71
N LEU A 49 -7.11 -12.56 12.04
CA LEU A 49 -8.36 -13.07 11.49
C LEU A 49 -9.55 -12.12 11.75
N GLU A 50 -9.69 -11.61 12.99
CA GLU A 50 -10.79 -10.74 13.38
C GLU A 50 -10.81 -9.44 12.55
N ARG A 51 -9.67 -8.77 12.43
CA ARG A 51 -9.54 -7.55 11.62
C ARG A 51 -9.75 -7.85 10.13
N ALA A 52 -9.26 -8.98 9.64
CA ALA A 52 -9.46 -9.39 8.25
C ALA A 52 -10.95 -9.61 7.95
N GLN A 53 -11.69 -10.28 8.84
CA GLN A 53 -13.14 -10.46 8.71
C GLN A 53 -13.90 -9.12 8.69
N GLN A 54 -13.56 -8.21 9.60
CA GLN A 54 -14.17 -6.87 9.64
C GLN A 54 -13.94 -6.09 8.34
N ILE A 55 -12.71 -6.10 7.83
CA ILE A 55 -12.37 -5.39 6.59
C ILE A 55 -12.99 -6.07 5.37
N MET A 56 -13.02 -7.41 5.33
CA MET A 56 -13.71 -8.15 4.28
C MET A 56 -15.19 -7.78 4.22
N LEU A 57 -15.90 -7.78 5.35
CA LEU A 57 -17.31 -7.36 5.41
C LEU A 57 -17.49 -5.91 4.96
N LYS A 58 -16.53 -5.03 5.28
CA LYS A 58 -16.54 -3.65 4.83
C LYS A 58 -16.42 -3.55 3.31
N VAL A 59 -15.48 -4.28 2.69
CA VAL A 59 -15.35 -4.35 1.23
C VAL A 59 -16.67 -4.82 0.62
N HIS A 60 -17.25 -5.91 1.14
CA HIS A 60 -18.49 -6.48 0.63
C HIS A 60 -19.68 -5.50 0.69
N ASN A 61 -19.87 -4.83 1.83
CA ASN A 61 -21.03 -3.98 2.06
C ASN A 61 -20.88 -2.56 1.47
N GLU A 62 -19.66 -2.02 1.44
CA GLU A 62 -19.40 -0.62 1.07
C GLU A 62 -18.72 -0.49 -0.31
N GLY A 63 -18.43 -1.60 -0.98
CA GLY A 63 -17.80 -1.65 -2.30
C GLY A 63 -16.27 -1.52 -2.29
N SER A 64 -15.67 -0.97 -1.23
CA SER A 64 -14.22 -0.96 -1.03
C SER A 64 -13.82 -0.68 0.42
N ALA A 65 -12.58 -1.02 0.78
CA ALA A 65 -12.04 -0.66 2.08
C ALA A 65 -10.52 -0.41 2.01
N VAL A 66 -10.05 0.50 2.88
CA VAL A 66 -8.61 0.77 3.04
C VAL A 66 -7.96 -0.35 3.85
N CYS A 67 -6.94 -0.97 3.28
CA CYS A 67 -6.17 -2.04 3.89
C CYS A 67 -4.86 -1.53 4.54
N GLY A 68 -4.39 -0.34 4.15
CA GLY A 68 -3.23 0.29 4.78
C GLY A 68 -2.80 1.58 4.11
N VAL A 69 -1.84 2.27 4.70
CA VAL A 69 -1.22 3.48 4.17
C VAL A 69 0.28 3.26 4.05
N TYR A 70 0.83 3.51 2.87
CA TYR A 70 2.22 3.19 2.54
C TYR A 70 2.86 4.28 1.69
N SER A 71 4.19 4.27 1.56
CA SER A 71 4.85 5.00 0.48
C SER A 71 4.47 4.40 -0.86
N ARG A 72 4.63 5.17 -1.94
CA ARG A 72 4.28 4.74 -3.31
C ARG A 72 4.83 3.36 -3.67
N ASP A 73 6.13 3.14 -3.51
CA ASP A 73 6.78 1.90 -3.94
C ASP A 73 6.27 0.67 -3.16
N VAL A 74 5.97 0.86 -1.87
CA VAL A 74 5.41 -0.20 -1.02
C VAL A 74 3.95 -0.47 -1.39
N ALA A 75 3.17 0.57 -1.70
CA ALA A 75 1.81 0.42 -2.18
C ALA A 75 1.75 -0.33 -3.52
N GLU A 76 2.56 0.06 -4.50
CA GLU A 76 2.66 -0.60 -5.82
C GLU A 76 3.06 -2.08 -5.67
N SER A 77 4.04 -2.38 -4.81
CA SER A 77 4.45 -3.76 -4.54
C SER A 77 3.33 -4.61 -3.94
N LYS A 78 2.58 -4.08 -2.96
CA LYS A 78 1.43 -4.78 -2.37
C LYS A 78 0.31 -5.00 -3.37
N ILE A 79 -0.02 -4.01 -4.21
CA ILE A 79 -1.03 -4.15 -5.27
C ILE A 79 -0.65 -5.29 -6.21
N ASN A 80 0.61 -5.32 -6.66
CA ASN A 80 1.09 -6.36 -7.57
C ASN A 80 1.03 -7.76 -6.94
N GLN A 81 1.44 -7.90 -5.67
CA GLN A 81 1.37 -9.17 -4.93
C GLN A 81 -0.07 -9.69 -4.83
N VAL A 82 -1.02 -8.82 -4.48
CA VAL A 82 -2.45 -9.20 -4.38
C VAL A 82 -3.01 -9.57 -5.75
N ALA A 83 -2.72 -8.77 -6.78
CA ALA A 83 -3.22 -9.01 -8.14
C ALA A 83 -2.68 -10.34 -8.72
N GLU A 84 -1.40 -10.62 -8.52
CA GLU A 84 -0.79 -11.88 -8.95
C GLU A 84 -1.38 -13.08 -8.20
N PHE A 85 -1.53 -12.97 -6.88
CA PHE A 85 -2.13 -14.01 -6.06
C PHE A 85 -3.58 -14.31 -6.45
N ALA A 86 -4.40 -13.27 -6.66
CA ALA A 86 -5.78 -13.39 -7.15
C ALA A 86 -5.85 -14.09 -8.50
N LYS A 87 -4.99 -13.68 -9.45
CA LYS A 87 -4.90 -14.30 -10.77
C LYS A 87 -4.53 -15.78 -10.70
N GLN A 88 -3.56 -16.15 -9.87
CA GLN A 88 -3.13 -17.54 -9.70
C GLN A 88 -4.25 -18.44 -9.14
N HIS A 89 -5.18 -17.89 -8.36
CA HIS A 89 -6.32 -18.60 -7.77
C HIS A 89 -7.62 -18.45 -8.56
N GLY A 90 -7.60 -17.75 -9.70
CA GLY A 90 -8.77 -17.58 -10.56
C GLY A 90 -9.80 -16.58 -10.04
N HIS A 91 -9.42 -15.67 -9.14
CA HIS A 91 -10.31 -14.65 -8.60
C HIS A 91 -10.09 -13.30 -9.30
N PRO A 92 -11.17 -12.54 -9.60
CA PRO A 92 -11.05 -11.21 -10.21
C PRO A 92 -10.79 -10.08 -9.20
N LEU A 93 -10.44 -10.41 -7.95
CA LEU A 93 -10.20 -9.45 -6.87
C LEU A 93 -9.29 -8.30 -7.29
N ARG A 94 -9.75 -7.07 -7.10
CA ARG A 94 -9.00 -5.85 -7.45
C ARG A 94 -8.41 -5.18 -6.23
N CYS A 95 -7.17 -4.72 -6.38
CA CYS A 95 -6.42 -3.91 -5.42
C CYS A 95 -5.91 -2.64 -6.11
N GLY A 96 -5.91 -1.51 -5.41
CA GLY A 96 -5.49 -0.22 -5.96
C GLY A 96 -5.00 0.76 -4.89
N MET A 97 -4.64 1.98 -5.30
CA MET A 97 -4.19 3.02 -4.38
C MET A 97 -4.67 4.42 -4.74
N GLU A 98 -4.78 5.26 -3.71
CA GLU A 98 -5.13 6.68 -3.81
C GLU A 98 -4.13 7.53 -3.01
N GLU A 99 -3.67 8.65 -3.57
CA GLU A 99 -2.80 9.61 -2.86
C GLU A 99 -3.56 10.27 -1.70
N ILE A 100 -2.87 10.51 -0.58
CA ILE A 100 -3.42 11.22 0.59
C ILE A 100 -3.29 12.73 0.43
#